data_AF-A0A2V8YX46-F1
#
_entry.id   AF-A0A2V8YX46-F1
#
_cell.length_a   1.000
_cell.length_b   1.000
_cell.length_c   1.000
_cell.angle_alpha   90.00
_cell.angle_beta   90.00
_cell.angle_gamma   90.00
#
_symmetry.space_group_name_H-M   'P 1'
#
loop_
_entity.id
_entity.type
_entity.pdbx_description
1 polymer ?
#
loop_
_entity_poly.entity_id
_entity_poly.type
_entity_poly.pdbx_seq_one_letter_code
_entity_poly.pdbx_strand_id
1 'polypeptide(L)'
;MAFASDCTATEQTGIKCGEVLHAGQDSLRREEGIHEEARPRGAQVFSLQALFHYNPRMAACGQFSIAVCLIAGSLVPAQAAQQKPPAPPSPASARILLLPRRIVSGERATLAVLDVSGRLTPGVTVNFSNGDHLKTDATGRALFVAPLNPGAIFGSIEGRPGRVSTVILTPAEAATPTMEISAAPHVASLTDRFEIFGKGFCGDADANQVTIGEHGALVLASSPLALTVLPSMELDPGLAKVTVSCAKRDAPAFSVVFVELELQADSSPLKPGEHRTLTVRVRGTAEKISLEARNLAPDIADLAGGNPVRRLSAGGEENAAEFEITGKKNGAFLISIRLVPAMGRPQPVSG
;
A
#
# COMPACT_ATOMS: atom_id res chain seq x y z
N MET A 1 60.67 -10.44 -7.76
CA MET A 1 59.41 -10.14 -8.48
C MET A 1 58.35 -9.97 -7.40
N ALA A 2 57.94 -8.80 -6.90
CA ALA A 2 57.63 -7.49 -7.50
C ALA A 2 56.63 -7.61 -8.66
N PHE A 3 55.33 -7.41 -8.41
CA PHE A 3 54.59 -6.15 -8.60
C PHE A 3 53.16 -6.25 -8.01
N ALA A 4 52.60 -5.09 -7.72
CA ALA A 4 51.32 -4.79 -7.07
C ALA A 4 50.30 -4.17 -8.06
N SER A 5 49.10 -3.80 -7.54
CA SER A 5 48.11 -2.82 -8.08
C SER A 5 47.18 -3.35 -9.20
N ASP A 6 45.87 -3.08 -9.28
CA ASP A 6 44.91 -2.34 -8.43
C ASP A 6 43.44 -2.67 -8.79
N CYS A 7 42.54 -2.14 -7.96
CA CYS A 7 41.08 -2.20 -7.87
C CYS A 7 40.24 -1.92 -9.15
N THR A 8 38.99 -2.40 -9.15
CA THR A 8 37.80 -1.54 -9.39
C THR A 8 36.53 -2.18 -8.84
N ALA A 9 35.79 -1.38 -8.06
CA ALA A 9 34.46 -1.64 -7.56
C ALA A 9 33.40 -1.26 -8.62
N THR A 10 32.25 -1.93 -8.61
CA THR A 10 31.05 -1.39 -9.26
C THR A 10 29.82 -1.54 -8.37
N GLU A 11 29.16 -0.40 -8.26
CA GLU A 11 28.10 0.03 -7.36
C GLU A 11 26.70 -0.44 -7.82
N GLN A 12 25.79 -0.49 -6.84
CA GLN A 12 24.37 -0.08 -6.96
C GLN A 12 23.40 -0.86 -7.87
N THR A 13 22.43 -1.53 -7.25
CA THR A 13 21.06 -0.98 -7.09
C THR A 13 20.18 -1.95 -6.30
N GLY A 14 20.01 -1.66 -5.01
CA GLY A 14 19.11 -2.39 -4.10
C GLY A 14 17.64 -2.09 -4.39
N ILE A 15 16.83 -3.14 -4.37
CA ILE A 15 15.38 -3.14 -4.59
C ILE A 15 14.69 -2.70 -3.30
N LYS A 16 14.00 -1.56 -3.32
CA LYS A 16 13.10 -1.11 -2.24
C LYS A 16 11.69 -1.67 -2.46
N CYS A 17 11.10 -2.28 -1.45
CA CYS A 17 9.69 -2.68 -1.44
C CYS A 17 8.97 -1.78 -0.44
N GLY A 18 7.82 -1.23 -0.85
CA GLY A 18 6.78 -0.56 -0.05
C GLY A 18 7.20 -0.14 1.35
N GLU A 19 7.70 1.08 1.46
CA GLU A 19 8.32 1.62 2.66
C GLU A 19 7.78 3.03 2.92
N VAL A 20 7.41 3.32 4.16
CA VAL A 20 7.21 4.70 4.62
C VAL A 20 8.59 5.35 4.64
N LEU A 21 8.87 6.15 3.61
CA LEU A 21 10.13 6.86 3.42
C LEU A 21 10.05 8.24 4.08
N HIS A 22 10.82 8.46 5.14
CA HIS A 22 11.16 9.82 5.59
C HIS A 22 12.61 10.13 5.21
N ALA A 23 12.80 11.12 4.36
CA ALA A 23 14.09 11.74 4.07
C ALA A 23 14.04 13.18 4.60
N GLY A 24 14.82 13.48 5.66
CA GLY A 24 14.96 14.82 6.19
C GLY A 24 15.80 15.69 5.27
N GLN A 25 15.28 16.85 4.88
CA GLN A 25 16.06 17.91 4.24
C GLN A 25 16.65 18.81 5.32
N ASP A 26 17.98 18.77 5.46
CA ASP A 26 18.73 19.75 6.24
C ASP A 26 18.74 21.09 5.51
N SER A 27 18.34 22.14 6.22
CA SER A 27 18.71 23.52 5.91
C SER A 27 19.40 24.13 7.14
N LEU A 28 20.70 24.35 6.96
CA LEU A 28 21.59 25.06 7.86
C LEU A 28 21.09 26.48 8.12
N ARG A 29 20.98 26.89 9.39
CA ARG A 29 21.28 28.27 9.81
C ARG A 29 21.81 28.34 11.24
N ARG A 30 22.82 29.19 11.37
CA ARG A 30 23.78 29.36 12.47
C ARG A 30 23.30 30.45 13.43
N GLU A 31 23.51 30.20 14.72
CA GLU A 31 23.75 31.10 15.88
C GLU A 31 23.02 32.45 16.00
N GLU A 32 22.35 32.68 17.13
CA GLU A 32 22.83 33.55 18.22
C GLU A 32 21.87 33.44 19.44
N GLY A 33 22.43 33.45 20.66
CA GLY A 33 21.67 33.38 21.90
C GLY A 33 21.23 34.75 22.43
N ILE A 34 20.38 34.75 23.46
CA ILE A 34 20.34 35.63 24.65
C ILE A 34 19.20 35.15 25.58
N HIS A 35 19.45 35.23 26.89
CA HIS A 35 18.52 35.03 28.02
C HIS A 35 17.20 35.80 27.89
N GLU A 36 16.08 35.27 28.40
CA GLU A 36 15.33 35.83 29.54
C GLU A 36 14.08 34.99 29.89
N GLU A 37 13.68 35.10 31.14
CA GLU A 37 12.70 34.36 31.92
C GLU A 37 11.25 34.83 31.70
N ALA A 38 10.27 33.91 31.75
CA ALA A 38 8.94 34.04 32.41
C ALA A 38 7.83 33.16 31.77
N ARG A 39 7.17 32.36 32.61
CA ARG A 39 5.80 31.81 32.45
C ARG A 39 4.79 32.86 33.02
N PRO A 40 3.43 32.72 32.93
CA PRO A 40 2.59 31.69 32.29
C PRO A 40 1.29 32.19 31.60
N ARG A 41 0.48 31.21 31.15
CA ARG A 41 -0.99 31.17 30.91
C ARG A 41 -1.49 31.40 29.48
N GLY A 42 -2.41 30.51 29.07
CA GLY A 42 -3.40 30.76 28.02
C GLY A 42 -3.54 29.65 26.99
N ALA A 43 -4.14 28.51 27.36
CA ALA A 43 -4.67 27.57 26.39
C ALA A 43 -5.96 28.16 25.79
N GLN A 44 -6.03 28.33 24.47
CA GLN A 44 -7.28 28.54 23.74
C GLN A 44 -7.45 27.44 22.69
N VAL A 45 -8.52 26.70 22.90
CA VAL A 45 -9.14 25.75 21.97
C VAL A 45 -9.88 26.56 20.91
N PHE A 46 -9.68 26.25 19.63
CA PHE A 46 -10.60 26.69 18.58
C PHE A 46 -11.06 25.49 17.75
N SER A 47 -12.34 25.19 17.94
CA SER A 47 -13.20 24.36 17.11
C SER A 47 -13.74 25.20 15.96
N LEU A 48 -13.79 24.66 14.75
CA LEU A 48 -14.64 25.19 13.68
C LEU A 48 -15.33 24.04 12.94
N GLN A 49 -16.62 23.89 13.24
CA GLN A 49 -17.59 23.22 12.39
C GLN A 49 -17.87 24.11 11.17
N ALA A 50 -17.95 23.51 9.98
CA ALA A 50 -18.56 24.13 8.82
C ALA A 50 -19.66 23.21 8.27
N LEU A 51 -20.90 23.53 8.64
CA LEU A 51 -22.12 23.06 8.01
C LEU A 51 -22.33 23.85 6.72
N PHE A 52 -22.49 23.16 5.59
CA PHE A 52 -23.18 23.73 4.43
C PHE A 52 -24.32 22.80 4.02
N HIS A 53 -25.55 23.26 4.27
CA HIS A 53 -26.75 22.80 3.59
C HIS A 53 -26.94 23.64 2.33
N TYR A 54 -27.14 23.00 1.19
CA TYR A 54 -27.63 23.65 -0.02
C TYR A 54 -28.69 22.76 -0.66
N ASN A 55 -29.88 23.31 -0.90
CA ASN A 55 -30.96 22.68 -1.64
C ASN A 55 -31.47 23.68 -2.68
N PRO A 56 -31.65 23.31 -3.96
CA PRO A 56 -31.83 24.26 -5.05
C PRO A 56 -33.31 24.50 -5.34
N ARG A 57 -33.65 25.69 -5.85
CA ARG A 57 -34.89 25.91 -6.60
C ARG A 57 -34.69 26.94 -7.70
N MET A 58 -34.85 26.49 -8.94
CA MET A 58 -34.99 27.31 -10.14
C MET A 58 -36.44 27.75 -10.35
N ALA A 59 -36.62 28.99 -10.81
CA ALA A 59 -37.66 29.50 -11.73
C ALA A 59 -37.38 31.01 -11.88
N ALA A 60 -36.99 31.59 -13.02
CA ALA A 60 -37.63 31.73 -14.33
C ALA A 60 -37.94 33.22 -14.59
N CYS A 61 -37.42 33.71 -15.73
CA CYS A 61 -37.95 34.74 -16.65
C CYS A 61 -38.29 36.16 -16.16
N GLY A 62 -37.71 37.18 -16.81
CA GLY A 62 -38.21 38.56 -16.80
C GLY A 62 -37.22 39.60 -17.34
N GLN A 63 -37.54 40.18 -18.49
CA GLN A 63 -36.80 41.26 -19.18
C GLN A 63 -36.84 42.60 -18.42
N PHE A 64 -35.78 43.42 -18.51
CA PHE A 64 -35.76 44.77 -19.10
C PHE A 64 -34.44 45.52 -18.81
N SER A 65 -34.01 46.29 -19.80
CA SER A 65 -32.79 47.09 -19.91
C SER A 65 -32.68 48.25 -18.91
N ILE A 66 -31.44 48.66 -18.57
CA ILE A 66 -30.87 50.03 -18.73
C ILE A 66 -29.58 50.19 -17.87
N ALA A 67 -28.66 50.99 -18.42
CA ALA A 67 -27.59 51.78 -17.78
C ALA A 67 -26.20 51.14 -17.56
N VAL A 68 -25.34 51.52 -18.51
CA VAL A 68 -23.90 51.80 -18.43
C VAL A 68 -23.42 52.27 -17.05
N CYS A 69 -22.47 51.52 -16.48
CA CYS A 69 -21.44 52.04 -15.59
C CYS A 69 -20.10 51.44 -16.03
N LEU A 70 -19.24 52.30 -16.59
CA LEU A 70 -17.84 52.04 -16.87
C LEU A 70 -17.09 51.83 -15.54
N ILE A 71 -16.80 50.58 -15.20
CA ILE A 71 -15.80 50.23 -14.20
C ILE A 71 -14.70 49.47 -14.93
N ALA A 72 -13.53 50.10 -15.01
CA ALA A 72 -12.28 49.48 -15.42
C ALA A 72 -11.88 48.43 -14.38
N GLY A 73 -12.46 47.24 -14.49
CA GLY A 73 -12.06 46.05 -13.76
C GLY A 73 -10.96 45.35 -14.54
N SER A 74 -9.73 45.45 -14.07
CA SER A 74 -8.61 44.61 -14.48
C SER A 74 -8.98 43.14 -14.27
N LEU A 75 -9.40 42.47 -15.34
CA LEU A 75 -9.51 41.02 -15.43
C LEU A 75 -8.11 40.43 -15.31
N VAL A 76 -7.70 40.14 -14.08
CA VAL A 76 -6.59 39.21 -13.83
C VAL A 76 -7.13 37.83 -14.20
N PRO A 77 -6.63 37.17 -15.25
CA PRO A 77 -7.02 35.79 -15.50
C PRO A 77 -6.54 34.97 -14.31
N ALA A 78 -7.47 34.41 -13.56
CA ALA A 78 -7.18 33.37 -12.60
C ALA A 78 -6.58 32.19 -13.39
N GLN A 79 -5.25 32.13 -13.46
CA GLN A 79 -4.55 30.92 -13.87
C GLN A 79 -4.85 29.88 -12.80
N ALA A 80 -5.92 29.11 -13.02
CA ALA A 80 -6.03 27.80 -12.42
C ALA A 80 -4.78 27.04 -12.84
N ALA A 81 -3.83 26.91 -11.92
CA ALA A 81 -2.72 26.00 -12.08
C ALA A 81 -3.33 24.60 -12.21
N GLN A 82 -3.59 24.17 -13.44
CA GLN A 82 -3.78 22.76 -13.74
C GLN A 82 -2.46 22.09 -13.38
N GLN A 83 -2.36 21.61 -12.15
CA GLN A 83 -1.33 20.68 -11.76
C GLN A 83 -1.46 19.50 -12.71
N LYS A 84 -0.52 19.40 -13.66
CA LYS A 84 -0.40 18.27 -14.57
C LYS A 84 -0.45 17.01 -13.70
N PRO A 85 -1.36 16.06 -13.98
CA PRO A 85 -1.41 14.81 -13.24
C PRO A 85 0.00 14.20 -13.19
N PRO A 86 0.44 13.70 -12.02
CA PRO A 86 1.76 13.12 -11.89
C PRO A 86 1.93 12.02 -12.95
N ALA A 87 3.07 12.06 -13.66
CA ALA A 87 3.33 11.12 -14.74
C ALA A 87 3.25 9.67 -14.22
N PRO A 88 2.79 8.73 -15.07
CA PRO A 88 2.85 7.32 -14.72
C PRO A 88 4.31 6.92 -14.46
N PRO A 89 4.57 6.00 -13.51
CA PRO A 89 5.92 5.56 -13.23
C PRO A 89 6.52 4.85 -14.45
N SER A 90 7.83 4.99 -14.63
CA SER A 90 8.56 4.36 -15.72
C SER A 90 8.59 2.84 -15.55
N PRO A 91 8.55 2.02 -16.62
CA PRO A 91 8.75 0.57 -16.51
C PRO A 91 10.03 0.20 -15.75
N ALA A 92 11.08 1.02 -15.85
CA ALA A 92 12.34 0.80 -15.14
C ALA A 92 12.20 0.88 -13.61
N SER A 93 11.15 1.51 -13.06
CA SER A 93 10.88 1.55 -11.60
C SER A 93 10.09 0.36 -11.08
N ALA A 94 9.68 -0.60 -11.94
CA ALA A 94 8.97 -1.81 -11.54
C ALA A 94 9.78 -2.66 -10.54
N ARG A 95 9.16 -3.04 -9.41
CA ARG A 95 9.81 -3.83 -8.36
C ARG A 95 8.94 -4.95 -7.81
N ILE A 96 7.62 -4.79 -7.81
CA ILE A 96 6.70 -5.70 -7.13
C ILE A 96 5.77 -6.29 -8.18
N LEU A 97 5.85 -7.60 -8.41
CA LEU A 97 4.88 -8.34 -9.22
C LEU A 97 3.79 -8.89 -8.31
N LEU A 98 2.54 -8.63 -8.66
CA LEU A 98 1.36 -9.20 -8.01
C LEU A 98 0.71 -10.18 -8.99
N LEU A 99 0.85 -11.46 -8.66
CA LEU A 99 0.20 -12.55 -9.38
C LEU A 99 -0.79 -13.20 -8.41
N PRO A 100 -2.05 -13.44 -8.80
CA PRO A 100 -3.00 -14.15 -7.93
C PRO A 100 -2.41 -15.49 -7.54
N ARG A 101 -2.42 -15.86 -6.25
CA ARG A 101 -1.75 -17.11 -5.80
C ARG A 101 -2.39 -18.39 -6.35
N ARG A 102 -3.63 -18.30 -6.80
CA ARG A 102 -4.39 -19.41 -7.39
C ARG A 102 -4.99 -18.91 -8.69
N ILE A 103 -4.80 -19.62 -9.78
CA ILE A 103 -5.44 -19.37 -11.07
C ILE A 103 -6.07 -20.67 -11.56
N VAL A 104 -6.96 -20.58 -12.55
CA VAL A 104 -7.72 -21.73 -13.05
C VAL A 104 -7.32 -21.99 -14.49
N SER A 105 -6.91 -23.22 -14.79
CA SER A 105 -6.47 -23.63 -16.13
C SER A 105 -7.47 -23.20 -17.21
N GLY A 106 -6.99 -22.43 -18.20
CA GLY A 106 -7.79 -21.95 -19.33
C GLY A 106 -8.70 -20.75 -19.04
N GLU A 107 -8.79 -20.31 -17.78
CA GLU A 107 -9.58 -19.13 -17.39
C GLU A 107 -8.75 -17.85 -17.43
N ARG A 108 -9.46 -16.72 -17.49
CA ARG A 108 -8.83 -15.40 -17.43
C ARG A 108 -8.31 -15.10 -16.02
N ALA A 109 -7.21 -14.35 -15.94
CA ALA A 109 -6.66 -13.81 -14.71
C ALA A 109 -5.96 -12.47 -14.97
N THR A 110 -5.91 -11.59 -13.97
CA THR A 110 -5.23 -10.31 -14.01
C THR A 110 -4.05 -10.31 -13.06
N LEU A 111 -2.89 -9.86 -13.54
CA LEU A 111 -1.72 -9.51 -12.72
C LEU A 111 -1.53 -8.00 -12.65
N ALA A 112 -0.75 -7.53 -11.68
CA ALA A 112 -0.32 -6.14 -11.57
C ALA A 112 1.18 -6.03 -11.34
N VAL A 113 1.78 -4.94 -11.79
CA VAL A 113 3.15 -4.59 -11.46
C VAL A 113 3.18 -3.24 -10.78
N LEU A 114 3.91 -3.14 -9.68
CA LEU A 114 4.07 -1.91 -8.91
C LEU A 114 5.53 -1.50 -8.78
N ASP A 115 5.73 -0.20 -8.54
CA ASP A 115 7.02 0.35 -8.16
C ASP A 115 7.29 0.23 -6.65
N VAL A 116 8.42 0.78 -6.21
CA VAL A 116 8.84 0.84 -4.80
C VAL A 116 7.82 1.52 -3.89
N SER A 117 7.03 2.45 -4.43
CA SER A 117 6.03 3.25 -3.71
C SER A 117 4.64 2.63 -3.76
N GLY A 118 4.51 1.43 -4.35
CA GLY A 118 3.24 0.73 -4.47
C GLY A 118 2.34 1.26 -5.61
N ARG A 119 2.86 2.12 -6.49
CA ARG A 119 2.09 2.65 -7.63
C ARG A 119 2.11 1.67 -8.80
N LEU A 120 0.97 1.51 -9.45
CA LEU A 120 0.85 0.70 -10.66
C LEU A 120 1.77 1.19 -11.78
N THR A 121 2.49 0.25 -12.40
CA THR A 121 3.57 0.53 -13.35
C THR A 121 3.22 -0.03 -14.74
N PRO A 122 2.85 0.83 -15.70
CA PRO A 122 2.49 0.42 -17.06
C PRO A 122 3.70 0.04 -17.90
N GLY A 123 3.47 -0.73 -18.96
CA GLY A 123 4.47 -1.06 -19.97
C GLY A 123 5.59 -2.00 -19.51
N VAL A 124 5.41 -2.74 -18.43
CA VAL A 124 6.39 -3.68 -17.88
C VAL A 124 6.20 -5.06 -18.47
N THR A 125 7.28 -5.69 -18.93
CA THR A 125 7.29 -7.10 -19.36
C THR A 125 7.40 -8.04 -18.16
N VAL A 126 6.52 -9.02 -18.09
CA VAL A 126 6.50 -10.12 -17.14
C VAL A 126 6.76 -11.41 -17.90
N ASN A 127 7.78 -12.17 -17.48
CA ASN A 127 8.15 -13.46 -18.04
C ASN A 127 7.63 -14.58 -17.14
N PHE A 128 6.98 -15.57 -17.75
CA PHE A 128 6.53 -16.78 -17.09
C PHE A 128 7.50 -17.95 -17.34
N SER A 129 7.57 -18.88 -16.40
CA SER A 129 8.49 -20.03 -16.47
C SER A 129 8.17 -21.04 -17.58
N ASN A 130 7.01 -20.93 -18.23
CA ASN A 130 6.66 -21.72 -19.41
C ASN A 130 7.11 -21.07 -20.74
N GLY A 131 7.77 -19.91 -20.68
CA GLY A 131 8.25 -19.16 -21.85
C GLY A 131 7.30 -18.05 -22.32
N ASP A 132 6.09 -17.96 -21.77
CA ASP A 132 5.17 -16.87 -22.09
C ASP A 132 5.68 -15.54 -21.53
N HIS A 133 5.35 -14.47 -22.22
CA HIS A 133 5.62 -13.11 -21.77
C HIS A 133 4.39 -12.25 -21.96
N LEU A 134 4.20 -11.31 -21.05
CA LEU A 134 3.04 -10.44 -21.00
C LEU A 134 3.50 -9.02 -20.67
N LYS A 135 2.89 -8.02 -21.28
CA LYS A 135 3.19 -6.62 -20.99
C LYS A 135 2.03 -5.97 -20.25
N THR A 136 2.32 -5.21 -19.20
CA THR A 136 1.29 -4.42 -18.51
C THR A 136 0.76 -3.30 -19.41
N ASP A 137 -0.55 -3.10 -19.35
CA ASP A 137 -1.27 -2.05 -20.07
C ASP A 137 -1.07 -0.67 -19.40
N ALA A 138 -1.82 0.34 -19.87
CA ALA A 138 -1.73 1.70 -19.36
C ALA A 138 -2.09 1.84 -17.86
N THR A 139 -2.81 0.87 -17.29
CA THR A 139 -3.15 0.83 -15.87
C THR A 139 -2.05 0.21 -15.01
N GLY A 140 -1.02 -0.41 -15.60
CA GLY A 140 -0.03 -1.19 -14.86
C GLY A 140 -0.48 -2.60 -14.48
N ARG A 141 -1.60 -3.06 -15.05
CA ARG A 141 -2.10 -4.43 -14.95
C ARG A 141 -2.00 -5.15 -16.28
N ALA A 142 -2.20 -6.47 -16.27
CA ALA A 142 -2.32 -7.24 -17.49
C ALA A 142 -3.28 -8.41 -17.31
N LEU A 143 -4.21 -8.55 -18.25
CA LEU A 143 -5.14 -9.67 -18.35
C LEU A 143 -4.52 -10.77 -19.22
N PHE A 144 -4.56 -12.00 -18.74
CA PHE A 144 -4.03 -13.17 -19.43
C PHE A 144 -4.94 -14.38 -19.26
N VAL A 145 -4.68 -15.43 -20.02
CA VAL A 145 -5.34 -16.74 -19.88
C VAL A 145 -4.35 -17.68 -19.19
N ALA A 146 -4.79 -18.32 -18.11
CA ALA A 146 -3.95 -19.23 -17.36
C ALA A 146 -3.57 -20.45 -18.22
N PRO A 147 -2.32 -20.96 -18.12
CA PRO A 147 -1.90 -22.15 -18.84
C PRO A 147 -2.77 -23.36 -18.54
N LEU A 148 -2.87 -24.28 -19.51
CA LEU A 148 -3.77 -25.44 -19.44
C LEU A 148 -3.27 -26.58 -18.54
N ASN A 149 -1.99 -26.56 -18.17
CA ASN A 149 -1.38 -27.62 -17.37
C ASN A 149 -1.46 -27.24 -15.88
N PRO A 150 -2.19 -28.01 -15.05
CA PRO A 150 -2.21 -27.79 -13.60
C PRO A 150 -0.81 -27.90 -12.99
N GLY A 151 -0.59 -27.20 -11.87
CA GLY A 151 0.70 -27.18 -11.17
C GLY A 151 1.15 -25.77 -10.80
N ALA A 152 2.42 -25.61 -10.43
CA ALA A 152 2.98 -24.29 -10.11
C ALA A 152 3.59 -23.64 -11.35
N ILE A 153 3.36 -22.33 -11.52
CA ILE A 153 4.06 -21.49 -12.50
C ILE A 153 4.66 -20.28 -11.80
N PHE A 154 5.78 -19.80 -12.31
CA PHE A 154 6.48 -18.64 -11.78
C PHE A 154 6.42 -17.48 -12.77
N GLY A 155 6.09 -16.28 -12.28
CA GLY A 155 6.24 -15.03 -13.01
C GLY A 155 7.41 -14.22 -12.48
N SER A 156 8.07 -13.45 -13.35
CA SER A 156 9.18 -12.56 -13.00
C SER A 156 9.10 -11.27 -13.81
N ILE A 157 9.55 -10.16 -13.25
CA ILE A 157 9.70 -8.90 -14.01
C ILE A 157 10.99 -9.00 -14.82
N GLU A 158 10.92 -8.67 -16.12
CA GLU A 158 12.09 -8.71 -17.00
C GLU A 158 13.25 -7.86 -16.45
N GLY A 159 14.46 -8.43 -16.46
CA GLY A 159 15.67 -7.76 -15.96
C GLY A 159 15.70 -7.55 -14.44
N ARG A 160 14.79 -8.15 -13.66
CA ARG A 160 14.77 -8.06 -12.20
C ARG A 160 14.97 -9.42 -11.55
N PRO A 161 15.78 -9.52 -10.48
CA PRO A 161 15.83 -10.72 -9.67
C PRO A 161 14.52 -10.86 -8.90
N GLY A 162 14.07 -12.11 -8.74
CA GLY A 162 12.85 -12.43 -8.00
C GLY A 162 11.79 -13.09 -8.88
N ARG A 163 11.01 -13.97 -8.26
CA ARG A 163 9.92 -14.68 -8.90
C ARG A 163 8.74 -14.81 -7.96
N VAL A 164 7.54 -14.74 -8.50
CA VAL A 164 6.28 -14.93 -7.79
C VAL A 164 5.64 -16.21 -8.29
N SER A 165 5.27 -17.11 -7.38
CA SER A 165 4.61 -18.37 -7.72
C SER A 165 3.09 -18.23 -7.69
N THR A 166 2.41 -18.88 -8.62
CA THR A 166 0.98 -19.16 -8.55
C THR A 166 0.70 -20.64 -8.82
N VAL A 167 -0.38 -21.15 -8.26
CA VAL A 167 -0.86 -22.51 -8.48
C VAL A 167 -2.00 -22.49 -9.48
N ILE A 168 -1.86 -23.27 -10.54
CA ILE A 168 -2.85 -23.54 -11.56
C ILE A 168 -3.69 -24.72 -11.10
N LEU A 169 -4.97 -24.47 -10.85
CA LEU A 169 -5.97 -25.45 -10.46
C LEU A 169 -6.86 -25.81 -11.66
N THR A 170 -7.49 -26.98 -11.62
CA THR A 170 -8.42 -27.42 -12.64
C THR A 170 -9.75 -26.65 -12.56
N PRO A 171 -10.51 -26.55 -13.66
CA PRO A 171 -11.86 -25.97 -13.62
C PRO A 171 -12.79 -26.67 -12.63
N ALA A 172 -12.64 -27.98 -12.44
CA ALA A 172 -13.43 -28.76 -11.49
C ALA A 172 -13.20 -28.32 -10.03
N GLU A 173 -11.96 -28.03 -9.66
CA GLU A 173 -11.63 -27.51 -8.32
C GLU A 173 -12.19 -26.11 -8.09
N ALA A 174 -12.30 -25.31 -9.16
CA ALA A 174 -12.79 -23.95 -9.12
C ALA A 174 -14.31 -23.81 -9.24
N ALA A 175 -14.98 -24.86 -9.72
CA ALA A 175 -16.42 -24.85 -9.95
C ALA A 175 -17.19 -24.52 -8.66
N THR A 176 -18.14 -23.62 -8.79
CA THR A 176 -19.12 -23.27 -7.77
C THR A 176 -20.38 -22.68 -8.42
N PRO A 177 -21.59 -23.02 -7.94
CA PRO A 177 -22.81 -22.36 -8.40
C PRO A 177 -22.96 -20.95 -7.80
N THR A 178 -22.35 -20.70 -6.65
CA THR A 178 -22.48 -19.46 -5.86
C THR A 178 -21.13 -18.83 -5.59
N MET A 179 -21.08 -17.50 -5.45
CA MET A 179 -19.85 -16.83 -5.05
C MET A 179 -19.59 -17.07 -3.55
N GLU A 180 -18.35 -17.39 -3.20
CA GLU A 180 -17.98 -17.80 -1.84
C GLU A 180 -16.66 -17.17 -1.41
N ILE A 181 -16.56 -16.79 -0.14
CA ILE A 181 -15.30 -16.39 0.49
C ILE A 181 -14.83 -17.55 1.38
N SER A 182 -13.68 -18.12 1.03
CA SER A 182 -13.08 -19.25 1.74
C SER A 182 -12.07 -18.82 2.80
N ALA A 183 -11.31 -17.75 2.54
CA ALA A 183 -10.38 -17.17 3.50
C ALA A 183 -10.11 -15.69 3.24
N ALA A 184 -9.95 -14.94 4.31
CA ALA A 184 -9.56 -13.53 4.33
C ALA A 184 -8.74 -13.26 5.59
N PRO A 185 -7.93 -12.18 5.65
CA PRO A 185 -7.30 -11.78 6.90
C PRO A 185 -8.35 -11.32 7.91
N HIS A 186 -8.14 -11.63 9.19
CA HIS A 186 -8.91 -11.02 10.27
C HIS A 186 -8.49 -9.56 10.53
N VAL A 187 -7.21 -9.28 10.34
CA VAL A 187 -6.61 -7.95 10.47
C VAL A 187 -5.82 -7.62 9.21
N ALA A 188 -6.05 -6.44 8.63
CA ALA A 188 -5.33 -5.94 7.46
C ALA A 188 -4.81 -4.51 7.73
N SER A 189 -3.71 -4.12 7.10
CA SER A 189 -3.22 -2.73 7.17
C SER A 189 -3.96 -1.86 6.16
N LEU A 190 -4.24 -0.60 6.51
CA LEU A 190 -4.79 0.40 5.59
C LEU A 190 -3.85 0.73 4.43
N THR A 191 -2.55 0.59 4.65
CA THR A 191 -1.51 0.99 3.68
C THR A 191 -1.01 -0.17 2.82
N ASP A 192 -1.38 -1.41 3.18
CA ASP A 192 -0.97 -2.59 2.44
C ASP A 192 -2.14 -3.22 1.66
N ARG A 193 -1.75 -3.95 0.62
CA ARG A 193 -2.66 -4.86 -0.07
C ARG A 193 -2.93 -6.10 0.80
N PHE A 194 -4.11 -6.67 0.66
CA PHE A 194 -4.46 -7.96 1.27
C PHE A 194 -5.09 -8.91 0.26
N GLU A 195 -5.14 -10.19 0.62
CA GLU A 195 -5.65 -11.25 -0.24
C GLU A 195 -7.00 -11.75 0.24
N ILE A 196 -7.89 -12.04 -0.70
CA ILE A 196 -9.16 -12.71 -0.46
C ILE A 196 -9.16 -13.99 -1.29
N PHE A 197 -9.36 -15.14 -0.66
CA PHE A 197 -9.51 -16.42 -1.32
C PHE A 197 -10.97 -16.85 -1.33
N GLY A 198 -11.41 -17.41 -2.44
CA GLY A 198 -12.80 -17.77 -2.62
C GLY A 198 -13.04 -18.53 -3.91
N LYS A 199 -14.28 -18.50 -4.37
CA LYS A 199 -14.68 -19.04 -5.66
C LYS A 199 -15.72 -18.12 -6.30
N GLY A 200 -15.72 -18.09 -7.64
CA GLY A 200 -16.72 -17.36 -8.42
C GLY A 200 -16.36 -15.90 -8.70
N PHE A 201 -15.14 -15.46 -8.39
CA PHE A 201 -14.63 -14.14 -8.76
C PHE A 201 -14.43 -14.03 -10.29
N CYS A 202 -14.32 -12.80 -10.78
CA CYS A 202 -14.03 -12.55 -12.19
C CYS A 202 -12.52 -12.59 -12.44
N GLY A 203 -12.08 -13.25 -13.50
CA GLY A 203 -10.67 -13.24 -13.90
C GLY A 203 -10.14 -11.85 -14.24
N ASP A 204 -11.01 -10.99 -14.77
CA ASP A 204 -10.74 -9.58 -15.02
C ASP A 204 -10.91 -8.76 -13.74
N ALA A 205 -9.84 -8.10 -13.29
CA ALA A 205 -9.84 -7.28 -12.08
C ALA A 205 -10.92 -6.19 -12.13
N ASP A 206 -11.15 -5.54 -13.28
CA ASP A 206 -12.10 -4.43 -13.42
C ASP A 206 -13.57 -4.90 -13.42
N ALA A 207 -13.80 -6.20 -13.57
CA ALA A 207 -15.13 -6.80 -13.48
C ALA A 207 -15.51 -7.21 -12.05
N ASN A 208 -14.59 -7.10 -11.09
CA ASN A 208 -14.88 -7.29 -9.66
C ASN A 208 -15.11 -5.94 -8.99
N GLN A 209 -16.08 -5.90 -8.08
CA GLN A 209 -16.30 -4.76 -7.20
C GLN A 209 -16.06 -5.21 -5.76
N VAL A 210 -15.15 -4.52 -5.08
CA VAL A 210 -14.88 -4.73 -3.65
C VAL A 210 -15.15 -3.43 -2.91
N THR A 211 -15.99 -3.49 -1.88
CA THR A 211 -16.28 -2.35 -1.01
C THR A 211 -15.86 -2.70 0.41
N ILE A 212 -15.24 -1.75 1.11
CA ILE A 212 -14.79 -1.86 2.49
C ILE A 212 -15.38 -0.69 3.28
N GLY A 213 -16.29 -0.98 4.21
CA GLY A 213 -17.18 0.02 4.77
C GLY A 213 -18.01 0.67 3.66
N GLU A 214 -17.88 1.98 3.51
CA GLU A 214 -18.53 2.77 2.46
C GLU A 214 -17.59 3.10 1.28
N HIS A 215 -16.34 2.62 1.31
CA HIS A 215 -15.32 2.98 0.33
C HIS A 215 -15.08 1.86 -0.68
N GLY A 216 -14.96 2.22 -1.96
CA GLY A 216 -14.51 1.30 -2.99
C GLY A 216 -13.02 0.96 -2.81
N ALA A 217 -12.68 -0.32 -2.94
CA ALA A 217 -11.30 -0.80 -2.89
C ALA A 217 -10.81 -1.21 -4.27
N LEU A 218 -9.52 -1.01 -4.54
CA LEU A 218 -8.92 -1.31 -5.84
C LEU A 218 -8.51 -2.79 -5.92
N VAL A 219 -9.03 -3.51 -6.91
CA VAL A 219 -8.57 -4.87 -7.23
C VAL A 219 -7.31 -4.77 -8.11
N LEU A 220 -6.17 -5.17 -7.54
CA LEU A 220 -4.88 -5.11 -8.22
C LEU A 220 -4.63 -6.35 -9.08
N ALA A 221 -4.93 -7.53 -8.54
CA ALA A 221 -4.77 -8.80 -9.22
C ALA A 221 -5.99 -9.68 -8.95
N SER A 222 -6.38 -10.47 -9.95
CA SER A 222 -7.62 -11.24 -9.89
C SER A 222 -7.54 -12.58 -10.61
N SER A 223 -8.28 -13.56 -10.10
CA SER A 223 -8.55 -14.84 -10.75
C SER A 223 -9.91 -15.34 -10.24
N PRO A 224 -10.48 -16.41 -10.81
CA PRO A 224 -11.70 -17.01 -10.27
C PRO A 224 -11.63 -17.47 -8.80
N LEU A 225 -10.42 -17.52 -8.21
CA LEU A 225 -10.15 -18.09 -6.89
C LEU A 225 -9.44 -17.16 -5.89
N ALA A 226 -8.90 -16.04 -6.36
CA ALA A 226 -8.11 -15.15 -5.51
C ALA A 226 -8.18 -13.71 -6.00
N LEU A 227 -8.33 -12.78 -5.05
CA LEU A 227 -8.20 -11.34 -5.27
C LEU A 227 -7.04 -10.80 -4.45
N THR A 228 -6.30 -9.84 -5.01
CA THR A 228 -5.42 -8.96 -4.26
C THR A 228 -6.02 -7.56 -4.29
N VAL A 229 -6.36 -7.04 -3.11
CA VAL A 229 -7.14 -5.82 -2.93
C VAL A 229 -6.30 -4.78 -2.20
N LEU A 230 -6.41 -3.51 -2.62
CA LEU A 230 -5.85 -2.35 -1.93
C LEU A 230 -7.01 -1.52 -1.34
N PRO A 231 -7.05 -1.30 -0.01
CA PRO A 231 -8.03 -0.42 0.62
C PRO A 231 -7.97 1.01 0.08
N SER A 232 -9.08 1.75 0.22
CA SER A 232 -9.08 3.20 -0.01
C SER A 232 -8.22 3.91 1.03
N MET A 233 -7.53 4.97 0.63
CA MET A 233 -6.79 5.85 1.56
C MET A 233 -7.70 6.65 2.48
N GLU A 234 -9.00 6.71 2.17
CA GLU A 234 -10.03 7.40 2.96
C GLU A 234 -10.64 6.49 4.04
N LEU A 235 -10.29 5.20 4.07
CA LEU A 235 -10.83 4.27 5.05
C LEU A 235 -10.23 4.53 6.44
N ASP A 236 -11.10 4.76 7.42
CA ASP A 236 -10.69 4.88 8.82
C ASP A 236 -10.23 3.54 9.42
N PRO A 237 -9.28 3.55 10.37
CA PRO A 237 -8.88 2.35 11.08
C PRO A 237 -10.01 1.85 12.00
N GLY A 238 -10.27 0.54 11.99
CA GLY A 238 -11.33 -0.08 12.76
C GLY A 238 -11.93 -1.32 12.09
N LEU A 239 -12.97 -1.88 12.71
CA LEU A 239 -13.76 -2.96 12.13
C LEU A 239 -14.57 -2.43 10.94
N ALA A 240 -14.43 -3.06 9.76
CA ALA A 240 -15.18 -2.70 8.57
C ALA A 240 -15.80 -3.93 7.91
N LYS A 241 -16.99 -3.74 7.33
CA LYS A 241 -17.66 -4.71 6.48
C LYS A 241 -17.01 -4.75 5.10
N VAL A 242 -16.74 -5.94 4.58
CA VAL A 242 -16.23 -6.17 3.24
C VAL A 242 -17.30 -6.87 2.41
N THR A 243 -17.56 -6.34 1.22
CA THR A 243 -18.40 -6.98 0.21
C THR A 243 -17.59 -7.19 -1.07
N VAL A 244 -17.91 -8.28 -1.77
CA VAL A 244 -17.26 -8.64 -3.03
C VAL A 244 -18.36 -9.05 -4.00
N SER A 245 -18.34 -8.51 -5.21
CA SER A 245 -19.25 -8.90 -6.28
C SER A 245 -18.55 -8.97 -7.63
N CYS A 246 -19.10 -9.75 -8.54
CA CYS A 246 -18.65 -9.86 -9.93
C CYS A 246 -19.82 -10.37 -10.78
N ALA A 247 -20.06 -9.71 -11.93
CA ALA A 247 -21.15 -10.03 -12.84
C ALA A 247 -22.52 -10.19 -12.15
N LYS A 248 -22.85 -9.28 -11.22
CA LYS A 248 -24.11 -9.29 -10.42
C LYS A 248 -24.29 -10.49 -9.49
N ARG A 249 -23.22 -11.24 -9.23
CA ARG A 249 -23.17 -12.24 -8.15
C ARG A 249 -22.44 -11.61 -6.97
N ASP A 250 -23.05 -11.69 -5.81
CA ASP A 250 -22.49 -11.19 -4.56
C ASP A 250 -21.99 -12.37 -3.72
N ALA A 251 -20.83 -12.20 -3.10
CA ALA A 251 -20.36 -13.08 -2.05
C ALA A 251 -21.05 -12.73 -0.71
N PRO A 252 -21.11 -13.67 0.25
CA PRO A 252 -21.45 -13.34 1.61
C PRO A 252 -20.53 -12.25 2.17
N ALA A 253 -21.12 -11.20 2.73
CA ALA A 253 -20.37 -10.14 3.39
C ALA A 253 -19.65 -10.68 4.64
N PHE A 254 -18.47 -10.12 4.93
CA PHE A 254 -17.66 -10.49 6.09
C PHE A 254 -17.02 -9.25 6.72
N SER A 255 -16.45 -9.39 7.91
CA SER A 255 -15.79 -8.29 8.60
C SER A 255 -14.28 -8.47 8.66
N VAL A 256 -13.54 -7.37 8.59
CA VAL A 256 -12.09 -7.28 8.75
C VAL A 256 -11.77 -6.08 9.62
N VAL A 257 -10.80 -6.22 10.51
CA VAL A 257 -10.24 -5.09 11.28
C VAL A 257 -9.13 -4.46 10.46
N PHE A 258 -9.28 -3.19 10.10
CA PHE A 258 -8.25 -2.43 9.41
C PHE A 258 -7.44 -1.64 10.43
N VAL A 259 -6.12 -1.74 10.35
CA VAL A 259 -5.20 -1.07 11.27
C VAL A 259 -4.34 -0.06 10.54
N GLU A 260 -4.07 1.05 11.23
CA GLU A 260 -3.02 1.98 10.88
C GLU A 260 -1.77 1.65 11.70
N LEU A 261 -0.61 1.60 11.04
CA LEU A 261 0.69 1.40 11.68
C LEU A 261 1.47 2.71 11.62
N GLU A 262 1.70 3.32 12.78
CA GLU A 262 2.47 4.57 12.89
C GLU A 262 3.84 4.26 13.51
N LEU A 263 4.91 4.51 12.75
CA LEU A 263 6.27 4.34 13.23
C LEU A 263 6.76 5.61 13.94
N GLN A 264 7.14 5.45 15.21
CA GLN A 264 7.80 6.47 16.01
C GLN A 264 9.26 6.06 16.22
N ALA A 265 10.15 6.76 15.53
CA ALA A 265 11.57 6.46 15.52
C ALA A 265 12.41 7.71 15.25
N ASP A 266 13.57 7.80 15.89
CA ASP A 266 14.64 8.66 15.41
C ASP A 266 15.28 8.02 14.18
N SER A 267 15.40 8.77 13.08
CA SER A 267 16.00 8.33 11.81
C SER A 267 17.43 8.83 11.61
N SER A 268 18.02 9.51 12.60
CA SER A 268 19.41 9.96 12.56
C SER A 268 20.39 8.80 12.34
N PRO A 269 21.55 9.00 11.70
CA PRO A 269 22.54 7.95 11.54
C PRO A 269 22.96 7.34 12.87
N LEU A 270 23.05 6.01 12.94
CA LEU A 270 23.51 5.30 14.13
C LEU A 270 25.03 5.39 14.24
N LYS A 271 25.53 5.50 15.47
CA LYS A 271 26.96 5.28 15.79
C LYS A 271 27.21 3.82 16.20
N PRO A 272 28.45 3.32 16.07
CA PRO A 272 28.81 2.01 16.61
C PRO A 272 28.48 1.90 18.11
N GLY A 273 27.78 0.84 18.50
CA GLY A 273 27.33 0.58 19.87
C GLY A 273 26.12 1.40 20.33
N GLU A 274 25.59 2.30 19.49
CA GLU A 274 24.39 3.08 19.83
C GLU A 274 23.14 2.18 19.79
N HIS A 275 22.33 2.24 20.86
CA HIS A 275 21.07 1.53 20.95
C HIS A 275 19.91 2.46 20.64
N ARG A 276 18.93 1.97 19.88
CA ARG A 276 17.70 2.71 19.58
C ARG A 276 16.49 1.79 19.61
N THR A 277 15.39 2.32 20.12
CA THR A 277 14.09 1.67 20.10
C THR A 277 13.23 2.28 19.01
N LEU A 278 12.65 1.42 18.18
CA LEU A 278 11.64 1.76 17.18
C LEU A 278 10.28 1.34 17.75
N THR A 279 9.37 2.30 17.94
CA THR A 279 8.04 2.01 18.48
C THR A 279 7.01 2.09 17.35
N VAL A 280 6.23 1.04 17.16
CA VAL A 280 5.12 1.02 16.22
C VAL A 280 3.82 1.07 16.99
N ARG A 281 3.07 2.18 16.83
CA ARG A 281 1.70 2.30 17.35
C ARG A 281 0.72 1.69 16.37
N VAL A 282 -0.28 1.02 16.92
CA VAL A 282 -1.33 0.31 16.20
C VAL A 282 -2.65 0.97 16.51
N ARG A 283 -3.31 1.55 15.51
CA ARG A 283 -4.65 2.13 15.65
C ARG A 283 -5.69 1.25 14.96
N GLY A 284 -6.93 1.31 15.43
CA GLY A 284 -8.07 0.53 14.89
C GLY A 284 -8.39 -0.76 15.64
N THR A 285 -7.55 -1.18 16.59
CA THR A 285 -7.82 -2.35 17.44
C THR A 285 -7.12 -2.29 18.79
N ALA A 286 -7.81 -2.80 19.82
CA ALA A 286 -7.23 -3.08 21.13
C ALA A 286 -6.67 -4.51 21.25
N GLU A 287 -6.86 -5.35 20.23
CA GLU A 287 -6.31 -6.70 20.20
C GLU A 287 -4.81 -6.68 19.92
N LYS A 288 -4.08 -7.67 20.44
CA LYS A 288 -2.66 -7.85 20.13
C LYS A 288 -2.50 -8.28 18.67
N ILE A 289 -1.64 -7.59 17.94
CA ILE A 289 -1.32 -7.93 16.56
C ILE A 289 0.13 -8.39 16.43
N SER A 290 0.40 -9.27 15.47
CA SER A 290 1.76 -9.73 15.19
C SER A 290 2.42 -8.85 14.14
N LEU A 291 3.58 -8.30 14.48
CA LEU A 291 4.42 -7.49 13.61
C LEU A 291 5.75 -8.21 13.35
N GLU A 292 6.27 -8.07 12.13
CA GLU A 292 7.59 -8.59 11.73
C GLU A 292 8.47 -7.42 11.29
N ALA A 293 9.64 -7.28 11.91
CA ALA A 293 10.66 -6.35 11.51
C ALA A 293 11.80 -7.07 10.78
N ARG A 294 12.31 -6.43 9.72
CA ARG A 294 13.44 -6.90 8.94
C ARG A 294 14.43 -5.78 8.72
N ASN A 295 15.69 -6.06 9.01
CA ASN A 295 16.79 -5.15 8.73
C ASN A 295 17.25 -5.32 7.27
N LEU A 296 17.15 -4.22 6.52
CA LEU A 296 17.55 -4.11 5.13
C LEU A 296 18.96 -3.52 4.95
N ALA A 297 19.61 -3.12 6.06
CA ALA A 297 20.99 -2.65 6.12
C ALA A 297 21.79 -3.40 7.22
N PRO A 298 21.98 -4.73 7.12
CA PRO A 298 22.61 -5.56 8.16
C PRO A 298 24.10 -5.26 8.41
N ASP A 299 24.75 -4.51 7.52
CA ASP A 299 26.12 -4.04 7.70
C ASP A 299 26.22 -2.79 8.58
N ILE A 300 25.12 -2.05 8.74
CA ILE A 300 25.06 -0.78 9.50
C ILE A 300 24.54 -1.00 10.91
N ALA A 301 23.49 -1.81 11.07
CA ALA A 301 22.85 -2.06 12.36
C ALA A 301 22.58 -3.57 12.55
N ASP A 302 22.45 -4.01 13.80
CA ASP A 302 21.88 -5.30 14.17
C ASP A 302 20.48 -5.09 14.75
N LEU A 303 19.57 -6.02 14.44
CA LEU A 303 18.19 -6.03 14.95
C LEU A 303 18.10 -7.04 16.09
N ALA A 304 17.69 -6.59 17.27
CA ALA A 304 17.64 -7.43 18.45
C ALA A 304 16.64 -8.59 18.27
N GLY A 305 17.08 -9.82 18.56
CA GLY A 305 16.28 -11.02 18.35
C GLY A 305 16.35 -11.63 16.95
N GLY A 306 17.18 -11.08 16.05
CA GLY A 306 17.47 -11.66 14.74
C GLY A 306 16.88 -10.89 13.56
N ASN A 307 17.08 -11.41 12.35
CA ASN A 307 16.60 -10.79 11.12
C ASN A 307 15.99 -11.87 10.19
N PRO A 308 14.65 -11.98 10.09
CA PRO A 308 13.64 -11.11 10.71
C PRO A 308 13.39 -11.42 12.20
N VAL A 309 12.76 -10.48 12.90
CA VAL A 309 12.24 -10.66 14.27
C VAL A 309 10.73 -10.42 14.28
N ARG A 310 10.00 -11.23 15.05
CA ARG A 310 8.56 -11.08 15.27
C ARG A 310 8.26 -10.65 16.69
N ARG A 311 7.27 -9.76 16.83
CA ARG A 311 6.74 -9.29 18.11
C ARG A 311 5.22 -9.24 18.06
N LEU A 312 4.61 -9.47 19.22
CA LEU A 312 3.21 -9.13 19.43
C LEU A 312 3.17 -7.73 20.03
N SER A 313 2.21 -6.92 19.60
CA SER A 313 1.92 -5.66 20.26
C SER A 313 1.32 -5.88 21.66
N ALA A 314 1.32 -4.84 22.49
CA ALA A 314 0.82 -4.88 23.85
C ALA A 314 -0.70 -5.11 23.92
N GLY A 315 -1.46 -4.69 22.90
CA GLY A 315 -2.92 -4.59 22.97
C GLY A 315 -3.37 -3.43 23.87
N GLY A 316 -4.66 -3.36 24.16
CA GLY A 316 -5.26 -2.30 24.97
C GLY A 316 -5.41 -0.97 24.20
N GLU A 317 -5.69 0.10 24.93
CA GLU A 317 -5.88 1.44 24.35
C GLU A 317 -4.59 2.00 23.74
N GLU A 318 -3.45 1.71 24.36
CA GLU A 318 -2.11 2.11 23.91
C GLU A 318 -1.40 0.94 23.21
N ASN A 319 -2.03 0.43 22.14
CA ASN A 319 -1.56 -0.75 21.44
C ASN A 319 -0.27 -0.44 20.66
N ALA A 320 0.88 -0.92 21.15
CA ALA A 320 2.18 -0.68 20.52
C ALA A 320 3.10 -1.91 20.57
N ALA A 321 4.10 -1.95 19.69
CA ALA A 321 5.20 -2.91 19.73
C ALA A 321 6.53 -2.19 19.57
N GLU A 322 7.57 -2.73 20.21
CA GLU A 322 8.92 -2.16 20.18
C GLU A 322 9.92 -3.10 19.53
N PHE A 323 10.83 -2.52 18.76
CA PHE A 323 11.94 -3.20 18.12
C PHE A 323 13.24 -2.48 18.43
N GLU A 324 14.22 -3.18 18.97
CA GLU A 324 15.52 -2.61 19.33
C GLU A 324 16.54 -2.85 18.22
N ILE A 325 17.34 -1.83 17.94
CA ILE A 325 18.46 -1.89 17.02
C ILE A 325 19.73 -1.40 17.69
N THR A 326 20.87 -1.96 17.27
CA THR A 326 22.21 -1.55 17.74
C THR A 326 23.09 -1.23 16.55
N GLY A 327 23.74 -0.06 16.56
CA GLY A 327 24.66 0.35 15.50
C GLY A 327 25.94 -0.49 15.47
N LYS A 328 26.33 -0.96 14.29
CA LYS A 328 27.60 -1.66 14.03
C LYS A 328 28.63 -0.72 13.42
N LYS A 329 28.16 0.16 12.54
CA LYS A 329 28.94 1.15 11.81
C LYS A 329 28.22 2.48 11.87
N ASN A 330 28.97 3.54 11.59
CA ASN A 330 28.34 4.83 11.35
C ASN A 330 27.53 4.78 10.05
N GLY A 331 26.25 5.11 10.09
CA GLY A 331 25.44 5.25 8.87
C GLY A 331 23.94 5.25 9.10
N ALA A 332 23.21 5.54 8.02
CA ALA A 332 21.76 5.40 7.99
C ALA A 332 21.38 3.91 8.00
N PHE A 333 20.38 3.57 8.80
CA PHE A 333 19.83 2.23 8.87
C PHE A 333 18.49 2.17 8.14
N LEU A 334 18.04 0.96 7.83
CA LEU A 334 16.79 0.73 7.12
C LEU A 334 16.08 -0.50 7.69
N ILE A 335 14.96 -0.30 8.39
CA ILE A 335 14.13 -1.37 8.95
C ILE A 335 12.76 -1.32 8.28
N SER A 336 12.34 -2.45 7.69
CA SER A 336 10.96 -2.66 7.25
C SER A 336 10.19 -3.33 8.39
N ILE A 337 9.06 -2.75 8.79
CA ILE A 337 8.13 -3.33 9.76
C ILE A 337 6.78 -3.50 9.09
N ARG A 338 6.20 -4.70 9.22
CA ARG A 338 4.92 -5.03 8.59
C ARG A 338 4.03 -5.85 9.51
N LEU A 339 2.73 -5.76 9.25
CA LEU A 339 1.74 -6.69 9.80
C LEU A 339 2.04 -8.11 9.30
N VAL A 340 1.90 -9.09 10.19
CA VAL A 340 1.87 -10.51 9.82
C VAL A 340 0.40 -10.93 9.74
N PRO A 341 -0.20 -11.01 8.52
CA PRO A 341 -1.61 -11.31 8.39
C PRO A 341 -1.89 -12.76 8.79
N ALA A 342 -2.92 -12.96 9.62
CA ALA A 342 -3.49 -14.27 9.90
C ALA A 342 -4.67 -14.52 8.96
N MET A 343 -4.46 -15.40 7.97
CA MET A 343 -5.54 -15.83 7.07
C MET A 343 -6.41 -16.86 7.78
N GLY A 344 -7.72 -16.65 7.76
CA GLY A 344 -8.68 -17.55 8.38
C GLY A 344 -10.00 -17.53 7.65
N ARG A 345 -10.95 -18.33 8.16
CA ARG A 345 -12.32 -18.29 7.67
C ARG A 345 -12.90 -16.90 7.95
N PRO A 346 -13.55 -16.24 6.98
CA PRO A 346 -14.10 -14.91 7.18
C PRO A 346 -15.11 -14.90 8.33
N GLN A 347 -15.07 -13.86 9.16
CA GLN A 347 -16.08 -13.65 10.18
C GLN A 347 -17.32 -13.04 9.52
N PRO A 348 -18.52 -13.63 9.68
CA PRO A 348 -19.73 -13.03 9.15
C PRO A 348 -19.99 -11.67 9.80
N VAL A 349 -20.67 -10.79 9.08
CA VAL A 349 -21.11 -9.51 9.65
C VAL A 349 -22.14 -9.80 10.73
N SER A 350 -21.84 -9.44 11.98
CA SER A 350 -22.84 -9.43 13.06
C SER A 350 -23.87 -8.35 12.74
N GLY A 351 -25.14 -8.74 12.61
CA GLY A 351 -26.27 -7.84 12.36
C GLY A 351 -26.69 -7.04 13.57
#